data_AF-A0A921GM45-F1
#
_entry.id   AF-A0A921GM45-F1
#
_cell.length_a   1.000
_cell.length_b   1.000
_cell.length_c   1.000
_cell.angle_alpha   90.00
_cell.angle_beta   90.00
_cell.angle_gamma   90.00
#
_symmetry.space_group_name_H-M   'P 1'
#
loop_
_entity.id
_entity.type
_entity.pdbx_description
1 polymer ?
#
loop_
_entity_poly.entity_id
_entity_poly.type
_entity_poly.pdbx_seq_one_letter_code
_entity_poly.pdbx_strand_id
1 'polypeptide(L)' 'VSHEWNHSIGEILTALLQAGLVLDSFEEVPFAAWCPWPDLMVREGDRYRLREDPDRLALQYVLTAHRPT' A
#
# COMPACT_ATOMS: atom_id res chain seq x y z
N VAL A 1 -4.52 18.49 -12.76
CA VAL A 1 -4.63 17.11 -13.26
C VAL A 1 -3.63 16.29 -12.47
N SER A 2 -4.07 15.21 -11.81
CA SER A 2 -3.17 14.21 -11.21
C SER A 2 -2.88 13.16 -12.27
N HIS A 3 -1.62 12.74 -12.40
CA HIS A 3 -1.23 11.66 -13.29
C HIS A 3 -0.71 10.51 -12.43
N GLU A 4 -1.47 9.43 -12.42
CA GLU A 4 -1.23 8.27 -11.57
C GLU A 4 -1.08 7.07 -12.49
N TRP A 5 0.00 6.30 -12.30
CA TRP A 5 0.23 5.04 -12.99
C TRP A 5 0.22 3.91 -11.98
N ASN A 6 -0.53 2.85 -12.30
CA ASN A 6 -0.52 1.64 -11.51
C ASN A 6 0.77 0.87 -11.82
N HIS A 7 1.60 0.69 -10.80
CA HIS A 7 2.69 -0.27 -10.81
C HIS A 7 2.29 -1.41 -9.87
N SER A 8 2.54 -2.64 -10.29
CA SER A 8 2.41 -3.77 -9.40
C SER A 8 3.41 -3.65 -8.25
N ILE A 9 3.07 -4.23 -7.10
CA ILE A 9 4.01 -4.24 -5.97
C ILE A 9 5.33 -4.93 -6.32
N GLY A 10 5.27 -5.99 -7.14
CA GLY A 10 6.46 -6.69 -7.62
C GLY A 10 7.39 -5.79 -8.42
N GLU A 11 6.86 -4.91 -9.27
CA GLU A 11 7.67 -3.94 -10.02
C GLU A 11 8.35 -2.94 -9.08
N ILE A 12 7.63 -2.42 -8.08
CA ILE A 12 8.17 -1.45 -7.11
C ILE A 12 9.31 -2.10 -6.31
N LEU A 13 9.06 -3.29 -5.73
CA LEU A 13 10.06 -4.00 -4.94
C LEU A 13 11.29 -4.36 -5.79
N THR A 14 11.08 -4.87 -7.00
CA THR A 14 12.16 -5.24 -7.91
C THR A 14 12.97 -4.02 -8.33
N ALA A 15 12.35 -2.88 -8.61
CA ALA A 15 13.04 -1.65 -8.98
C ALA A 15 13.98 -1.16 -7.86
N LEU A 16 13.55 -1.24 -6.60
CA LEU A 16 14.37 -0.86 -5.45
C LEU A 16 15.57 -1.81 -5.27
N LEU A 17 15.35 -3.11 -5.42
CA LEU A 17 16.42 -4.11 -5.39
C LEU A 17 17.42 -3.90 -6.54
N GLN A 18 16.94 -3.61 -7.76
CA GLN A 18 17.79 -3.30 -8.92
C GLN A 18 18.57 -2.00 -8.76
N ALA A 19 18.01 -1.02 -8.04
CA ALA A 19 18.71 0.21 -7.65
C ALA A 19 19.78 -0.02 -6.56
N GLY A 20 19.92 -1.26 -6.06
CA GLY A 20 20.89 -1.65 -5.04
C GLY A 20 20.52 -1.20 -3.63
N LEU A 21 19.24 -0.90 -3.37
CA LEU A 21 18.75 -0.59 -2.03
C LEU A 21 18.54 -1.87 -1.22
N VAL A 22 18.69 -1.77 0.10
CA VAL A 22 18.32 -2.81 1.06
C VAL A 22 16.92 -2.48 1.57
N LEU A 23 16.00 -3.44 1.46
CA LEU A 23 14.66 -3.32 2.02
C LEU A 23 14.70 -3.57 3.53
N ASP A 24 14.13 -2.65 4.30
CA ASP A 24 14.13 -2.70 5.77
C ASP A 24 12.79 -3.23 6.31
N SER A 25 11.68 -2.70 5.80
CA SER A 25 10.34 -3.15 6.15
C SER A 25 9.38 -3.04 4.97
N PHE A 26 8.45 -3.98 4.90
CA PHE A 26 7.32 -3.94 3.99
C PHE A 26 6.06 -4.37 4.74
N GLU A 27 5.01 -3.55 4.67
CA GLU A 27 3.73 -3.82 5.33
C GLU A 27 2.56 -3.62 4.36
N GLU A 28 1.63 -4.56 4.41
CA GLU A 28 0.34 -4.47 3.74
C GLU A 28 -0.70 -3.95 4.74
N VAL A 29 -1.28 -2.79 4.43
CA VAL A 29 -2.19 -2.10 5.33
C VAL A 29 -3.63 -2.30 4.84
N PRO A 30 -4.53 -2.87 5.66
CA PRO A 30 -5.93 -3.11 5.29
C PRO A 30 -6.80 -1.86 5.47
N PHE A 31 -6.21 -0.67 5.35
CA PHE A 31 -6.89 0.62 5.50
C PHE A 31 -6.60 1.53 4.31
N ALA A 32 -7.58 2.32 3.89
CA ALA A 32 -7.45 3.39 2.92
C ALA A 32 -7.62 4.76 3.59
N ALA A 33 -6.90 5.76 3.09
CA ALA A 33 -7.01 7.15 3.57
C ALA A 33 -8.30 7.85 3.10
N TRP A 34 -8.96 7.33 2.07
CA TRP A 34 -10.27 7.76 1.59
C TRP A 34 -11.17 6.55 1.35
N CYS A 35 -12.44 6.77 1.02
CA CYS A 35 -13.42 5.71 0.77
C CYS A 35 -13.60 5.49 -0.74
N PRO A 36 -12.79 4.63 -1.39
CA PRO A 36 -12.96 4.32 -2.81
C PRO A 36 -14.25 3.55 -3.10
N TRP A 37 -14.73 2.74 -2.12
CA TRP A 37 -15.90 1.89 -2.28
C TRP A 37 -16.91 2.09 -1.14
N PRO A 38 -17.75 3.15 -1.19
CA PRO A 38 -18.67 3.51 -0.11
C PRO A 38 -19.59 2.38 0.36
N ASP A 39 -20.07 1.54 -0.56
CA ASP A 39 -20.97 0.43 -0.23
C ASP A 39 -20.25 -0.75 0.44
N LEU A 40 -18.95 -0.92 0.15
CA LEU A 40 -18.15 -2.06 0.60
C LEU A 40 -17.32 -1.74 1.85
N MET A 41 -17.25 -0.48 2.25
CA MET A 41 -16.32 -0.01 3.28
C MET A 41 -17.03 0.59 4.49
N VAL A 42 -16.34 0.54 5.62
CA VAL A 42 -16.71 1.20 6.87
C VAL A 42 -15.61 2.17 7.27
N ARG A 43 -16.01 3.27 7.92
CA ARG A 43 -15.07 4.24 8.49
C ARG A 43 -14.61 3.77 9.87
N GLU A 44 -13.31 3.75 10.09
CA GLU A 44 -12.66 3.44 11.36
C GLU A 44 -11.72 4.60 11.72
N GLY A 45 -12.19 5.51 12.58
CA GLY A 45 -11.49 6.76 12.88
C GLY A 45 -11.41 7.68 11.67
N ASP A 46 -10.20 7.99 11.22
CA ASP A 46 -9.87 8.79 10.04
C ASP A 46 -9.62 7.96 8.77
N ARG A 47 -9.73 6.63 8.86
CA ARG A 47 -9.45 5.69 7.77
C ARG A 47 -10.69 4.89 7.38
N TYR A 48 -10.59 4.18 6.27
CA TYR A 48 -11.63 3.29 5.76
C TYR A 48 -11.10 1.86 5.60
N ARG A 49 -11.95 0.87 5.84
CA ARG A 49 -11.62 -0.55 5.75
C ARG A 49 -12.77 -1.32 5.11
N LEU A 50 -12.51 -2.49 4.52
CA LEU A 50 -13.58 -3.36 4.02
C LEU A 50 -14.52 -3.78 5.17
N ARG A 51 -15.83 -3.74 4.90
CA ARG A 51 -16.87 -4.15 5.85
C ARG A 51 -16.83 -5.65 6.10
N GLU A 52 -16.67 -6.42 5.03
CA GLU A 52 -16.62 -7.88 5.05
C GLU A 52 -15.18 -8.32 4.79
N ASP A 53 -14.71 -9.30 5.58
CA ASP A 53 -13.36 -9.83 5.52
C ASP A 53 -12.29 -8.71 5.48
N PRO A 54 -12.16 -7.98 6.60
CA PRO A 54 -11.46 -6.70 6.64
C PRO A 54 -9.96 -6.81 6.35
N ASP A 55 -9.36 -8.00 6.37
CA ASP A 55 -7.95 -8.29 6.05
C ASP A 55 -7.75 -8.87 4.63
N ARG A 56 -8.83 -9.05 3.85
CA ARG A 56 -8.78 -9.72 2.53
C ARG A 56 -7.90 -9.03 1.50
N LEU A 57 -7.78 -7.71 1.60
CA LEU A 57 -7.15 -6.88 0.58
C LEU A 57 -6.23 -5.85 1.23
N ALA A 58 -4.98 -5.80 0.76
CA ALA A 58 -4.08 -4.71 1.02
C ALA A 58 -4.59 -3.45 0.30
N LEU A 59 -5.04 -2.45 1.06
CA LEU A 59 -5.53 -1.19 0.53
C LEU A 59 -4.40 -0.17 0.35
N GLN A 60 -3.34 -0.29 1.14
CA GLN A 60 -2.12 0.51 1.05
C GLN A 60 -0.89 -0.35 1.34
N TYR A 61 0.26 0.09 0.87
CA TYR A 61 1.55 -0.54 1.14
C TYR A 61 2.48 0.49 1.79
N VAL A 62 3.23 0.06 2.81
CA VAL A 62 4.26 0.87 3.45
C VAL A 62 5.60 0.16 3.28
N LEU A 63 6.61 0.90 2.84
CA LEU A 63 7.93 0.36 2.55
C LEU A 63 9.02 1.31 3.01
N THR A 64 10.05 0.77 3.65
CA THR A 64 11.28 1.49 3.95
C THR A 64 12.48 0.76 3.36
N ALA A 65 13.44 1.53 2.87
CA ALA A 65 14.66 1.01 2.27
C ALA A 65 15.78 2.03 2.42
N HIS A 66 17.02 1.55 2.51
CA HIS A 66 18.21 2.38 2.62
C HIS A 66 19.27 2.00 1.59
N ARG A 67 20.21 2.91 1.35
CA ARG A 67 21.41 2.63 0.57
C ARG A 67 22.39 1.82 1.43
N PRO A 68 22.96 0.72 0.92
CA PRO A 68 24.02 0.00 1.62
C PRO A 68 25.17 0.95 1.99
N THR A 69 25.70 0.79 3.20
CA THR A 69 26.92 1.46 3.66
C THR A 69 28.17 0.90 3.00
#